data_AF-A0A7Y0ANU3-F1
#
_entry.id   AF-A0A7Y0ANU3-F1
#
_cell.length_a   1.000
_cell.length_b   1.000
_cell.length_c   1.000
_cell.angle_alpha   90.00
_cell.angle_beta   90.00
_cell.angle_gamma   90.00
#
_symmetry.space_group_name_H-M   'P 1'
#
loop_
_entity.id
_entity.type
_entity.pdbx_description
1 polymer ?
#
loop_
_entity_poly.entity_id
_entity_poly.type
_entity_poly.pdbx_seq_one_letter_code
_entity_poly.pdbx_strand_id
1 'polypeptide(L)'
;MKNKDDLNKKNALVNKHLCNFIEFKFLREFHDQEGNVISQNKYAKLCGISASTITKLKEPQGYDVPMSIIYSICRHERYTLEGFFKKFEQAKGINIPD
;
A
#
# COMPACT_ATOMS: atom_id res chain seq x y z
N MET A 1 13.73 24.77 -13.60
CA MET A 1 13.28 24.45 -12.22
C MET A 1 11.88 23.85 -12.34
N LYS A 2 11.65 22.58 -11.99
CA LYS A 2 10.29 21.99 -12.04
C LYS A 2 9.38 22.80 -11.08
N ASN A 3 8.16 23.14 -11.50
CA ASN A 3 7.21 23.88 -10.64
C ASN A 3 6.78 22.98 -9.47
N LYS A 4 6.62 23.55 -8.27
CA LYS A 4 6.15 22.85 -7.07
C LYS A 4 4.85 22.08 -7.32
N ASP A 5 3.94 22.65 -8.10
CA ASP A 5 2.66 22.02 -8.43
C ASP A 5 2.83 20.75 -9.28
N ASP A 6 3.79 20.74 -10.20
CA ASP A 6 4.08 19.57 -11.03
C ASP A 6 4.70 18.45 -10.20
N LEU A 7 5.60 18.79 -9.26
CA LEU A 7 6.17 17.82 -8.32
C LEU A 7 5.09 17.22 -7.42
N ASN A 8 4.16 18.03 -6.90
CA ASN A 8 3.05 17.56 -6.09
C ASN A 8 2.12 16.61 -6.86
N LYS A 9 1.82 16.90 -8.13
CA LYS A 9 1.03 16.01 -9.00
C LYS A 9 1.72 14.67 -9.20
N LYS A 10 3.03 14.66 -9.44
CA LYS A 10 3.82 13.42 -9.58
C LYS A 10 3.80 12.60 -8.28
N ASN A 11 4.03 13.25 -7.14
CA ASN A 11 3.98 12.58 -5.84
C ASN A 11 2.59 11.98 -5.55
N ALA A 12 1.52 12.73 -5.81
CA ALA A 12 0.15 12.25 -5.66
C ALA A 12 -0.13 11.04 -6.56
N LEU A 13 0.38 11.04 -7.80
CA LEU A 13 0.23 9.92 -8.73
C LEU A 13 0.95 8.66 -8.23
N VAL A 14 2.18 8.80 -7.72
CA VAL A 14 2.93 7.69 -7.12
C VAL A 14 2.20 7.13 -5.90
N ASN A 15 1.72 8.00 -5.00
CA ASN A 15 0.96 7.59 -3.83
C ASN A 15 -0.32 6.83 -4.21
N LYS A 16 -1.06 7.32 -5.22
CA LYS A 16 -2.22 6.60 -5.77
C LYS A 16 -1.84 5.23 -6.33
N HIS A 17 -0.74 5.13 -7.06
CA HIS A 17 -0.29 3.84 -7.59
C HIS A 17 0.12 2.86 -6.49
N LEU A 18 0.79 3.35 -5.45
CA LEU A 18 1.17 2.57 -4.29
C LEU A 18 -0.06 2.03 -3.55
N CYS A 19 -1.05 2.88 -3.28
CA CYS A 19 -2.32 2.48 -2.68
C CYS A 19 -3.03 1.40 -3.51
N ASN A 20 -3.17 1.61 -4.82
CA ASN A 20 -3.80 0.64 -5.71
C ASN A 20 -3.06 -0.71 -5.71
N PHE A 21 -1.73 -0.69 -5.64
CA PHE A 21 -0.93 -1.91 -5.56
C PHE A 21 -1.17 -2.65 -4.24
N ILE A 22 -1.14 -1.94 -3.12
CA ILE A 22 -1.42 -2.51 -1.79
C ILE A 22 -2.83 -3.10 -1.76
N GLU A 23 -3.83 -2.37 -2.24
CA GLU A 23 -5.21 -2.83 -2.28
C GLU A 23 -5.35 -4.11 -3.11
N PHE A 24 -4.83 -4.08 -4.34
CA PHE A 24 -4.89 -5.22 -5.26
C PHE A 24 -4.21 -6.46 -4.67
N LYS A 25 -3.06 -6.27 -4.01
CA LYS A 25 -2.21 -7.36 -3.55
C LYS A 25 -2.66 -7.95 -2.22
N PHE A 26 -3.16 -7.12 -1.30
CA PHE A 26 -3.36 -7.51 0.10
C PHE A 26 -4.76 -7.21 0.66
N LEU A 27 -5.55 -6.30 0.05
CA LEU A 27 -6.80 -5.79 0.67
C LEU A 27 -8.07 -6.13 -0.11
N ARG A 28 -8.00 -7.07 -1.05
CA ARG A 28 -9.16 -7.63 -1.76
C ARG A 28 -9.97 -8.57 -0.87
N GLU A 29 -9.27 -9.48 -0.21
CA GLU A 29 -9.80 -10.41 0.78
C GLU A 29 -8.78 -10.51 1.90
N PHE A 30 -9.24 -10.38 3.14
CA PHE A 30 -8.34 -10.34 4.29
C PHE A 30 -8.15 -11.74 4.85
N HIS A 31 -6.90 -12.11 5.07
CA HIS A 31 -6.54 -13.39 5.66
C HIS A 31 -5.75 -13.20 6.95
N ASP A 32 -5.91 -14.12 7.90
CA ASP A 32 -4.94 -14.27 8.97
C ASP A 32 -3.71 -15.07 8.51
N GLN A 33 -2.73 -15.25 9.42
CA GLN A 33 -1.48 -15.93 9.10
C GLN A 33 -1.63 -17.44 8.89
N GLU A 34 -2.81 -17.99 9.16
CA GLU A 34 -3.18 -19.38 8.91
C GLU A 34 -3.92 -19.55 7.57
N GLY A 35 -4.24 -18.43 6.90
CA GLY A 35 -4.97 -18.44 5.63
C GLY A 35 -6.48 -18.46 5.78
N ASN A 36 -7.04 -18.16 6.95
CA ASN A 36 -8.49 -18.05 7.13
C ASN A 36 -8.97 -16.66 6.73
N VAL A 37 -10.12 -16.57 6.05
CA VAL A 37 -10.77 -15.29 5.74
C VAL A 37 -11.23 -14.60 7.02
N ILE A 38 -10.89 -13.32 7.16
CA ILE A 38 -11.19 -12.50 8.33
C ILE A 38 -11.82 -11.15 7.94
N SER A 39 -12.35 -10.44 8.93
CA SER A 39 -12.85 -9.07 8.71
C SER A 39 -11.70 -8.06 8.61
N GLN A 40 -11.98 -6.92 7.96
CA GLN A 40 -11.05 -5.77 7.90
C GLN A 40 -10.57 -5.34 9.29
N ASN A 41 -11.47 -5.32 10.28
CA ASN A 41 -11.13 -4.91 11.65
C ASN A 41 -10.13 -5.88 12.30
N LYS A 42 -10.32 -7.19 12.11
CA LYS A 42 -9.39 -8.20 12.61
C LYS A 42 -8.04 -8.07 11.91
N TYR A 43 -8.03 -7.90 10.59
CA TYR A 43 -6.81 -7.68 9.80
C TYR A 43 -6.05 -6.43 10.26
N ALA A 44 -6.74 -5.30 10.43
CA ALA A 44 -6.15 -4.06 10.92
C ALA A 44 -5.44 -4.25 12.26
N LYS A 45 -6.09 -4.97 13.19
CA LYS A 45 -5.53 -5.31 14.50
C LYS A 45 -4.27 -6.16 14.38
N LEU A 46 -4.25 -7.17 13.50
CA LEU A 46 -3.07 -8.02 13.27
C LEU A 46 -1.91 -7.24 12.63
N CYS A 47 -2.21 -6.34 11.69
CA CYS A 47 -1.23 -5.42 11.13
C CYS A 47 -0.74 -4.36 12.14
N GLY A 48 -1.48 -4.09 13.22
CA GLY A 48 -1.17 -3.03 14.17
C GLY A 48 -1.47 -1.63 13.61
N ILE A 49 -2.53 -1.50 12.81
CA ILE A 49 -2.98 -0.23 12.20
C ILE A 49 -4.48 -0.04 12.46
N SER A 50 -5.02 1.17 12.24
CA SER A 50 -6.46 1.39 12.36
C SER A 50 -7.21 0.84 11.14
N ALA A 51 -8.46 0.43 11.34
CA ALA A 51 -9.34 0.07 10.22
C ALA A 51 -9.54 1.24 9.25
N SER A 52 -9.50 2.48 9.75
CA SER A 52 -9.56 3.69 8.92
C SER A 52 -8.33 3.86 8.02
N THR A 53 -7.13 3.42 8.44
CA THR A 53 -5.96 3.38 7.55
C THR A 53 -6.20 2.45 6.37
N ILE A 54 -6.81 1.28 6.59
CA ILE A 54 -7.16 0.36 5.50
C ILE A 54 -8.17 1.01 4.56
N THR A 55 -9.19 1.69 5.08
CA THR A 55 -10.14 2.42 4.24
C THR A 55 -9.44 3.48 3.38
N LYS A 56 -8.52 4.27 3.95
CA LYS A 56 -7.71 5.26 3.20
C LYS A 56 -6.85 4.64 2.11
N LEU A 57 -6.28 3.45 2.36
CA LEU A 57 -5.49 2.73 1.36
C LEU A 57 -6.30 2.28 0.14
N LYS A 58 -7.63 2.17 0.29
CA LYS A 58 -8.58 1.79 -0.77
C LYS A 58 -9.24 3.01 -1.43
N GLU A 59 -8.87 4.23 -1.03
CA GLU A 59 -9.44 5.44 -1.60
C GLU A 59 -8.93 5.68 -3.03
N PRO A 60 -9.80 5.98 -4.02
CA PRO A 60 -9.40 6.16 -5.42
C PRO A 60 -8.38 7.28 -5.68
N GLN A 61 -8.33 8.28 -4.80
CA GLN A 61 -7.38 9.39 -4.85
C GLN A 61 -5.98 9.04 -4.35
N GLY A 62 -5.83 7.90 -3.65
CA GLY A 62 -4.60 7.54 -2.95
C GLY A 62 -4.46 8.21 -1.58
N TYR A 63 -3.50 7.72 -0.82
CA TYR A 63 -3.15 8.17 0.52
C TYR A 63 -1.62 8.29 0.60
N ASP A 64 -1.12 9.29 1.32
CA ASP A 64 0.32 9.40 1.60
C ASP A 64 0.69 8.36 2.66
N VAL A 65 1.12 7.18 2.19
CA VAL A 65 1.31 6.00 3.04
C VAL A 65 2.63 6.11 3.81
N PRO A 66 2.60 6.17 5.16
CA PRO A 66 3.83 6.09 5.94
C PRO A 66 4.52 4.75 5.73
N MET A 67 5.86 4.76 5.69
CA MET A 67 6.66 3.54 5.53
C MET A 67 6.35 2.48 6.61
N SER A 68 5.99 2.91 7.83
CA SER A 68 5.56 2.03 8.92
C SER A 68 4.30 1.22 8.57
N ILE A 69 3.37 1.77 7.80
CA ILE A 69 2.17 1.06 7.35
C ILE A 69 2.51 -0.02 6.33
N ILE A 70 3.42 0.31 5.39
CA ILE A 70 3.93 -0.67 4.40
C ILE A 70 4.60 -1.83 5.13
N TYR A 71 5.49 -1.53 6.08
CA TYR A 71 6.15 -2.54 6.91
C TYR A 71 5.14 -3.38 7.71
N SER A 72 4.14 -2.75 8.34
CA SER A 72 3.12 -3.46 9.11
C SER A 72 2.34 -4.47 8.28
N ILE A 73 1.93 -4.10 7.07
CA ILE A 73 1.25 -5.00 6.13
C ILE A 73 2.20 -6.11 5.69
N CYS A 74 3.41 -5.77 5.23
CA CYS A 74 4.39 -6.75 4.77
C CYS A 74 4.73 -7.78 5.86
N ARG A 75 4.89 -7.35 7.11
CA ARG A 75 5.15 -8.22 8.27
C ARG A 75 4.01 -9.20 8.51
N HIS A 76 2.76 -8.73 8.46
CA HIS A 76 1.59 -9.60 8.62
C HIS A 76 1.51 -10.64 7.50
N GLU A 77 1.67 -10.18 6.25
CA GLU A 77 1.60 -10.95 5.01
C GLU A 77 2.82 -11.85 4.76
N ARG A 78 3.81 -11.86 5.68
CA ARG A 78 5.10 -12.54 5.52
C ARG A 78 5.78 -12.21 4.19
N TYR A 79 5.63 -10.97 3.76
CA TYR A 79 6.16 -10.41 2.53
C TYR A 79 7.41 -9.58 2.82
N THR A 80 8.48 -9.76 2.05
CA THR A 80 9.70 -8.95 2.26
C THR A 80 9.49 -7.53 1.70
N LEU A 81 10.06 -6.52 2.36
CA LEU A 81 10.03 -5.14 1.86
C LEU A 81 10.71 -5.03 0.49
N GLU A 82 11.83 -5.74 0.29
CA GLU A 82 12.49 -5.81 -1.01
C GLU A 82 11.55 -6.39 -2.09
N GLY A 83 10.87 -7.50 -1.78
CA GLY A 83 9.91 -8.12 -2.69
C GLY A 83 8.73 -7.20 -2.99
N PHE A 84 8.28 -6.44 -1.98
CA PHE A 84 7.22 -5.43 -2.12
C PHE A 84 7.59 -4.40 -3.17
N PHE A 85 8.73 -3.72 -3.02
CA PHE A 85 9.12 -2.66 -3.93
C PHE A 85 9.45 -3.18 -5.33
N LYS A 86 10.13 -4.34 -5.45
CA LYS A 86 10.36 -4.98 -6.76
C LYS A 86 9.05 -5.28 -7.50
N LYS A 87 8.03 -5.79 -6.80
CA LYS A 87 6.74 -6.10 -7.43
C LYS A 87 5.91 -4.86 -7.73
N PHE A 88 5.99 -3.85 -6.87
CA PHE A 88 5.37 -2.55 -7.12
C PHE A 88 5.90 -1.91 -8.42
N GLU A 89 7.23 -1.87 -8.60
CA GLU A 89 7.88 -1.37 -9.81
C GLU A 89 7.48 -2.18 -11.06
N GLN A 90 7.52 -3.52 -10.96
CA GLN A 90 7.10 -4.43 -12.04
C GLN A 90 5.64 -4.24 -12.45
N ALA A 91 4.73 -4.11 -11.48
CA ALA A 91 3.29 -4.01 -11.72
C ALA A 91 2.90 -2.77 -12.52
N LYS A 92 3.78 -1.77 -12.57
CA LYS A 92 3.53 -0.52 -13.28
C LYS A 92 4.42 -0.32 -14.50
N GLY A 93 5.49 -1.11 -14.67
CA GLY A 93 6.48 -0.84 -15.71
C GLY A 93 7.13 0.54 -15.55
N ILE A 94 7.01 1.14 -14.36
CA ILE A 94 7.59 2.43 -14.01
C ILE A 94 8.88 2.09 -13.27
N ASN A 95 10.02 2.22 -13.94
CA ASN A 95 11.23 2.59 -13.22
C ASN A 95 10.94 3.99 -12.68
N ILE A 96 10.63 4.13 -11.38
CA ILE A 96 10.41 5.46 -10.77
C ILE A 96 11.80 6.09 -10.60
N PRO A 97 12.32 6.71 -11.68
CA PRO A 97 12.47 8.17 -11.77
C PRO A 97 12.05 8.72 -13.16
N ASP A 98 11.28 9.81 -13.28
CA ASP A 98 11.66 11.23 -13.03
C ASP A 98 10.46 12.19 -12.76
#